data_AF-A0AAV0CR53-F1
#
_entry.id   AF-A0AAV0CR53-F1
#
_cell.length_a   1.000
_cell.length_b   1.000
_cell.length_c   1.000
_cell.angle_alpha   90.00
_cell.angle_beta   90.00
_cell.angle_gamma   90.00
#
_symmetry.space_group_name_H-M   'P 1'
#
loop_
_entity.id
_entity.type
_entity.pdbx_description
1 polymer ?
#
loop_
_entity_poly.entity_id
_entity_poly.type
_entity_poly.pdbx_seq_one_letter_code
_entity_poly.pdbx_strand_id
1 'polypeptide(L)'
;MIDPHGHHLFLTLEFCDSSQFDTIFVTLISSKELFINTSLVQYGSSAVQRFIKRLKNTGLGQFVAIILSRRFVELMTSEHGRFVVHLSRLKKTRFYLLVQSLP
;
A
#
# COMPACT_ATOMS: atom_id res chain seq x y z
N MET A 1 -2.23 -8.27 9.79
CA MET A 1 -1.23 -7.89 10.82
C MET A 1 -1.97 -7.36 12.03
N ILE A 2 -2.21 -8.23 13.02
CA ILE A 2 -2.95 -7.95 14.26
C ILE A 2 -1.99 -7.91 15.47
N ASP A 3 -0.69 -8.00 15.20
CA ASP A 3 0.35 -8.26 16.19
C ASP A 3 1.36 -7.09 16.24
N PRO A 4 1.73 -6.61 17.45
CA PRO A 4 2.74 -5.56 17.64
C PRO A 4 4.09 -5.86 16.98
N HIS A 5 4.48 -7.13 16.81
CA HIS A 5 5.74 -7.47 16.16
C HIS A 5 5.70 -7.29 14.64
N GLY A 6 4.52 -7.30 14.02
CA GLY A 6 4.34 -6.89 12.63
C GLY A 6 4.79 -5.44 12.37
N HIS A 7 4.77 -4.58 13.39
CA HIS A 7 5.31 -3.23 13.29
C HIS A 7 6.82 -3.21 13.04
N HIS A 8 7.56 -4.16 13.63
CA HIS A 8 9.01 -4.27 13.48
C HIS A 8 9.43 -4.63 12.05
N LEU A 9 8.64 -5.43 11.33
CA LEU A 9 8.89 -5.73 9.91
C LEU A 9 8.89 -4.45 9.05
N PHE A 10 8.06 -3.46 9.39
CA PHE A 10 8.02 -2.20 8.67
C PHE A 10 9.02 -1.17 9.18
N LEU A 11 9.61 -1.38 10.36
CA LEU A 11 10.80 -0.64 10.80
C LEU A 11 12.05 -1.18 10.11
N THR A 12 12.18 -2.49 9.90
CA THR A 12 13.30 -3.07 9.15
C THR A 12 13.31 -2.65 7.67
N LEU A 13 12.15 -2.33 7.09
CA LEU A 13 12.08 -1.69 5.77
C LEU A 13 12.91 -0.40 5.68
N GLU A 14 13.14 0.31 6.79
CA GLU A 14 13.96 1.53 6.77
C GLU A 14 15.44 1.23 6.51
N PHE A 15 15.90 0.04 6.89
CA PHE A 15 17.29 -0.42 6.81
C PHE A 15 17.57 -1.32 5.60
N CYS A 16 16.54 -1.75 4.87
CA CYS A 16 16.72 -2.60 3.68
C CYS A 16 17.43 -1.86 2.54
N ASP A 17 18.38 -2.53 1.89
CA ASP A 17 18.92 -2.07 0.60
C ASP A 17 17.87 -2.20 -0.52
N SER A 18 18.21 -1.71 -1.72
CA SER A 18 17.30 -1.74 -2.87
C SER A 18 16.85 -3.15 -3.27
N SER A 19 17.75 -4.14 -3.24
CA SER A 19 17.44 -5.52 -3.62
C SER A 19 16.51 -6.21 -2.62
N GLN A 20 16.77 -6.01 -1.33
CA GLN A 20 15.92 -6.48 -0.25
C GLN A 20 14.54 -5.81 -0.32
N PHE A 21 14.51 -4.50 -0.57
CA PHE A 21 13.26 -3.76 -0.70
C PHE A 21 12.42 -4.25 -1.89
N ASP A 22 13.02 -4.50 -3.04
CA ASP A 22 12.33 -5.03 -4.22
C ASP A 22 11.76 -6.43 -3.95
N THR A 23 12.51 -7.29 -3.27
CA THR A 23 12.04 -8.63 -2.88
C THR A 23 10.84 -8.57 -1.94
N ILE A 24 10.90 -7.68 -0.93
CA ILE A 24 9.78 -7.45 -0.01
C ILE A 24 8.58 -6.85 -0.76
N PHE A 25 8.81 -5.93 -1.70
CA PHE A 25 7.76 -5.37 -2.54
C PHE A 25 7.05 -6.45 -3.35
N VAL A 26 7.78 -7.28 -4.09
CA VAL A 26 7.23 -8.41 -4.86
C VAL A 26 6.43 -9.36 -3.97
N THR A 27 6.96 -9.69 -2.79
CA THR A 27 6.30 -10.55 -1.81
C THR A 27 4.99 -9.95 -1.30
N LEU A 28 5.00 -8.67 -0.90
CA LEU A 28 3.82 -7.98 -0.38
C LEU A 28 2.71 -7.82 -1.43
N ILE A 29 3.07 -7.52 -2.67
CA ILE A 29 2.07 -7.34 -3.74
C ILE A 29 1.58 -8.66 -4.34
N SER A 30 2.30 -9.77 -4.16
CA SER A 30 1.89 -11.10 -4.62
C SER A 30 0.53 -11.51 -4.04
N SER A 31 0.24 -11.07 -2.82
CA SER A 31 -1.05 -11.25 -2.16
C SER A 31 -1.81 -9.92 -2.08
N LYS A 32 -2.38 -9.51 -3.22
CA LYS A 32 -3.12 -8.24 -3.37
C LYS A 32 -4.23 -8.09 -2.32
N GLU A 33 -4.98 -9.17 -2.04
CA GLU A 33 -6.05 -9.14 -1.04
C GLU A 33 -5.52 -8.94 0.38
N LEU A 34 -4.42 -9.61 0.73
CA LEU A 34 -3.79 -9.44 2.04
C LEU A 34 -3.26 -8.01 2.22
N PHE A 35 -2.69 -7.43 1.15
CA PHE A 35 -2.22 -6.05 1.15
C PHE A 35 -3.37 -5.06 1.40
N ILE A 36 -4.51 -5.25 0.72
CA ILE A 36 -5.70 -4.42 0.93
C ILE A 36 -6.27 -4.61 2.33
N ASN A 37 -6.45 -5.85 2.79
CA ASN A 37 -6.96 -6.14 4.14
C ASN A 37 -6.05 -5.54 5.23
N THR A 38 -4.73 -5.59 5.02
CA THR A 38 -3.76 -4.97 5.94
C THR A 38 -3.90 -3.44 5.95
N SER A 39 -4.26 -2.83 4.82
CA SER A 39 -4.49 -1.38 4.73
C SER A 39 -5.73 -0.91 5.52
N LEU A 40 -6.66 -1.81 5.83
CA LEU A 40 -7.93 -1.50 6.52
C LEU A 40 -7.84 -1.57 8.05
N VAL A 41 -6.76 -2.11 8.62
CA VAL A 41 -6.59 -2.27 10.08
C VAL A 41 -5.60 -1.24 10.64
N GLN A 42 -5.75 -0.86 11.91
CA GLN A 42 -5.00 0.24 12.55
C GLN A 42 -3.48 0.17 12.32
N TYR A 43 -2.82 -0.89 12.78
CA TYR A 43 -1.37 -1.05 12.66
C TYR A 43 -0.92 -1.34 11.23
N GLY A 44 -1.71 -2.11 10.49
CA GLY A 44 -1.44 -2.44 9.09
C GLY A 44 -1.49 -1.20 8.19
N SER A 45 -2.44 -0.30 8.40
CA SER A 45 -2.54 0.96 7.64
C SER A 45 -1.31 1.86 7.87
N SER A 46 -0.80 1.92 9.10
CA SER A 46 0.42 2.67 9.43
C SER A 46 1.65 2.08 8.75
N ALA A 47 1.76 0.74 8.78
CA ALA A 47 2.80 -0.01 8.08
C ALA A 47 2.77 0.25 6.57
N VAL A 48 1.61 0.05 5.93
CA VAL A 48 1.43 0.29 4.49
C VAL A 48 1.73 1.75 4.12
N GLN A 49 1.36 2.70 4.98
CA GLN A 49 1.72 4.11 4.75
C GLN A 49 3.24 4.32 4.71
N ARG A 50 4.00 3.76 5.65
CA ARG A 50 5.46 3.87 5.64
C ARG A 50 6.06 3.25 4.37
N PHE A 51 5.55 2.09 3.98
CA PHE A 51 5.95 1.43 2.75
C PHE A 51 5.68 2.29 1.50
N ILE A 52 4.48 2.87 1.38
CA ILE A 52 4.14 3.80 0.28
C ILE A 52 5.07 5.02 0.28
N LYS A 53 5.45 5.56 1.45
CA LYS A 53 6.40 6.68 1.52
C LYS A 53 7.75 6.29 0.90
N ARG A 54 8.26 5.09 1.21
CA ARG A 54 9.53 4.61 0.64
C ARG A 54 9.42 4.37 -0.87
N LEU A 55 8.29 3.85 -1.33
CA LEU A 55 8.04 3.64 -2.77
C LEU A 55 8.03 4.92 -3.61
N LYS A 56 7.73 6.09 -3.03
CA LYS A 56 7.72 7.36 -3.76
C LYS A 56 9.05 7.66 -4.45
N ASN A 57 10.15 7.15 -3.92
CA ASN A 57 11.49 7.39 -4.45
C ASN A 57 11.92 6.33 -5.50
N THR A 58 11.08 5.31 -5.74
CA THR A 58 11.42 4.12 -6.56
C THR A 58 10.63 4.02 -7.87
N GLY A 59 9.63 4.88 -8.09
CA GLY A 59 8.71 4.78 -9.24
C GLY A 59 7.65 3.67 -9.14
N LEU A 60 7.75 2.77 -8.16
CA LEU A 60 6.84 1.62 -7.97
C LEU A 60 5.47 2.00 -7.38
N GLY A 61 5.26 3.26 -7.02
CA GLY A 61 4.01 3.74 -6.40
C GLY A 61 2.75 3.48 -7.25
N GLN A 62 2.90 3.40 -8.58
CA GLN A 62 1.78 3.10 -9.49
C GLN A 62 1.19 1.71 -9.28
N PHE A 63 2.02 0.70 -8.96
CA PHE A 63 1.54 -0.67 -8.73
C PHE A 63 0.69 -0.75 -7.46
N VAL A 64 1.10 -0.05 -6.40
CA VAL A 64 0.31 0.04 -5.17
C VAL A 64 -1.01 0.76 -5.43
N ALA A 65 -1.00 1.83 -6.24
CA ALA A 65 -2.22 2.51 -6.64
C ALA A 65 -3.19 1.58 -7.37
N ILE A 66 -2.70 0.74 -8.29
CA ILE A 66 -3.50 -0.28 -9.00
C ILE A 66 -4.08 -1.33 -8.04
N ILE A 67 -3.31 -1.77 -7.04
CA ILE A 67 -3.79 -2.77 -6.08
C ILE A 67 -4.90 -2.18 -5.20
N LEU A 68 -4.65 -1.00 -4.62
CA LEU A 68 -5.60 -0.34 -3.73
C LEU A 68 -6.87 0.12 -4.45
N SER A 69 -6.79 0.39 -5.77
CA SER A 69 -7.95 0.77 -6.57
C SER A 69 -9.06 -0.29 -6.50
N ARG A 70 -8.70 -1.59 -6.44
CA ARG A 70 -9.66 -2.71 -6.44
C ARG A 70 -10.71 -2.63 -5.34
N ARG A 71 -10.39 -1.97 -4.21
CA ARG A 71 -11.30 -1.74 -3.07
C ARG A 71 -11.27 -0.28 -2.62
N PHE A 72 -11.16 0.65 -3.57
CA PHE A 72 -11.01 2.08 -3.31
C PHE A 72 -12.10 2.65 -2.41
N VAL A 73 -13.38 2.35 -2.71
CA VAL A 73 -14.53 2.88 -1.95
C VAL A 73 -14.43 2.47 -0.49
N GLU A 74 -14.21 1.18 -0.25
CA GLU A 74 -14.07 0.63 1.10
C GLU A 74 -12.89 1.23 1.86
N LEU A 75 -11.73 1.35 1.20
CA LEU A 75 -10.56 1.97 1.80
C LEU A 75 -10.84 3.44 2.15
N MET A 76 -11.49 4.20 1.28
CA MET A 76 -11.81 5.61 1.52
C MET A 76 -12.81 5.82 2.67
N THR A 77 -13.74 4.90 2.87
CA THR A 77 -14.74 4.97 3.95
C THR A 77 -14.25 4.37 5.27
N SER A 78 -13.17 3.59 5.24
CA SER A 78 -12.56 3.00 6.43
C SER A 78 -11.90 4.06 7.33
N GLU A 79 -11.97 3.83 8.63
CA GLU A 79 -11.29 4.65 9.64
C GLU A 79 -9.78 4.74 9.40
N HIS A 80 -9.18 3.63 8.96
CA HIS A 80 -7.73 3.51 8.77
C HIS A 80 -7.33 3.55 7.29
N GLY A 81 -8.12 2.90 6.42
CA GLY A 81 -7.83 2.79 4.98
C GLY A 81 -7.71 4.14 4.27
N ARG A 82 -8.47 5.15 4.73
CA ARG A 82 -8.51 6.48 4.10
C ARG A 82 -7.14 7.15 4.09
N PHE A 83 -6.31 6.91 5.10
CA PHE A 83 -4.97 7.47 5.20
C PHE A 83 -4.02 6.84 4.18
N VAL A 84 -4.18 5.53 3.92
CA VAL A 84 -3.43 4.81 2.89
C VAL A 84 -3.76 5.36 1.51
N VAL A 85 -5.05 5.54 1.21
CA VAL A 85 -5.52 6.09 -0.08
C VAL A 85 -5.01 7.51 -0.27
N HIS A 86 -5.14 8.37 0.74
CA HIS A 86 -4.64 9.75 0.69
C HIS A 86 -3.14 9.79 0.35
N LEU A 87 -2.34 8.96 1.03
CA LEU A 87 -0.90 8.95 0.86
C LEU A 87 -0.45 8.38 -0.50
N SER A 88 -1.18 7.38 -1.02
CA SER A 88 -0.94 6.79 -2.35
C SER A 88 -1.19 7.76 -3.50
N ARG A 89 -1.71 8.98 -3.22
CA ARG A 89 -2.13 9.98 -4.22
C ARG A 89 -3.19 9.47 -5.19
N LEU A 90 -3.94 8.43 -4.80
CA LEU A 90 -5.15 8.02 -5.48
C LEU A 90 -6.20 9.12 -5.33
N LYS A 91 -6.41 9.90 -6.39
CA LYS A 91 -7.54 10.83 -6.50
C LYS A 91 -8.68 10.15 -7.25
N LYS A 92 -9.93 10.44 -6.88
CA LYS A 92 -11.14 9.93 -7.57
C LYS A 92 -11.05 10.10 -9.09
N THR A 93 -10.49 11.21 -9.57
CA THR A 93 -10.27 11.50 -11.01
C THR A 93 -9.20 10.60 -11.67
N ARG A 94 -8.14 10.24 -10.95
CA ARG A 94 -7.10 9.31 -11.44
C ARG A 94 -7.56 7.85 -11.40
N PHE A 95 -8.48 7.52 -10.49
CA PHE A 95 -9.10 6.20 -10.41
C PHE A 95 -9.89 5.88 -11.69
N TYR A 96 -10.73 6.80 -12.17
CA TYR A 96 -11.45 6.62 -13.43
C TYR A 96 -10.51 6.40 -14.62
N LEU A 97 -9.41 7.14 -14.69
CA LEU A 97 -8.42 7.01 -15.78
C LEU A 97 -7.62 5.70 -15.69
N LEU A 98 -7.23 5.27 -14.49
CA LEU A 98 -6.50 4.00 -14.27
C LEU A 98 -7.36 2.76 -14.53
N VAL A 99 -8.66 2.83 -14.24
CA VAL A 99 -9.61 1.75 -14.52
C VAL A 99 -9.93 1.66 -16.01
N GLN A 100 -9.97 2.78 -16.73
CA GLN A 100 -10.19 2.81 -18.17
C GLN A 100 -8.95 2.42 -19.01
N SER A 101 -7.75 2.46 -18.42
CA SER A 101 -6.50 2.12 -19.11
C SER A 101 -6.03 0.68 -18.89
N LEU A 102 -6.82 -0.14 -18.17
CA LEU A 102 -6.57 -1.56 -17.99
C LEU A 102 -7.36 -2.33 -19.06
N PRO A 103 -6.73 -3.25 -19.82
CA PRO A 103 -7.41 -4.05 -20.84
C PRO A 103 -8.42 -5.04 -20.25
#